data_AF-A0A0W0VKV9-F1
#
_entry.id   AF-A0A0W0VKV9-F1
#
_cell.length_a   1.000
_cell.length_b   1.000
_cell.length_c   1.000
_cell.angle_alpha   90.00
_cell.angle_beta   90.00
_cell.angle_gamma   90.00
#
_symmetry.space_group_name_H-M   'P 1'
#
loop_
_entity.id
_entity.type
_entity.pdbx_description
1 polymer ?
#
loop_
_entity_poly.entity_id
_entity_poly.type
_entity_poly.pdbx_seq_one_letter_code
_entity_poly.pdbx_strand_id
1 'polypeptide(L)'
;MTLSIDSIIYPKRHHLTGNNKPLALVVHSPYCFSDNATKFQLNMEEVRNQGFGILNKKQITFDQDEKQLTNSIKPIIESKTGNKSISLIFYSHGLPGFLFGDRETFEAEAKGIRQFVSFVNLLESRINKKIDNIILNACYSASELYNPKLKKYFYSPARLLSILLPGKKVVGFVGEHAGATVTHIYKKENQNFSEIKLKPHLAAMLFEDGQEIIKPDEPLYCLGYMLPNSIKNEISFHGEFFESILQQNQQGELILPQIKLIANIKEDMTNSCSVKNSKTSKVLSLSKVNIS
;
A
#
# COMPACT_ATOMS: atom_id res chain seq x y z
N MET A 1 -2.99 25.32 -1.50
CA MET A 1 -1.93 24.58 -2.23
C MET A 1 -2.58 23.38 -2.88
N THR A 2 -2.38 23.20 -4.18
CA THR A 2 -2.81 21.98 -4.89
C THR A 2 -1.99 20.81 -4.38
N LEU A 3 -2.64 19.72 -3.98
CA LEU A 3 -1.95 18.50 -3.57
C LEU A 3 -1.15 17.97 -4.76
N SER A 4 0.14 17.69 -4.57
CA SER A 4 0.97 17.06 -5.60
C SER A 4 1.64 15.81 -5.05
N ILE A 5 1.75 14.77 -5.87
CA ILE A 5 2.49 13.55 -5.51
C ILE A 5 3.94 13.89 -5.14
N ASP A 6 4.57 14.83 -5.84
CA ASP A 6 5.95 15.26 -5.56
C ASP A 6 6.08 15.88 -4.15
N SER A 7 5.05 16.56 -3.63
CA SER A 7 5.04 17.06 -2.24
C SER A 7 4.92 15.96 -1.18
N ILE A 8 4.31 14.83 -1.54
CA ILE A 8 4.20 13.64 -0.68
C ILE A 8 5.52 12.85 -0.70
N ILE A 9 6.14 12.65 -1.86
CA ILE A 9 7.37 11.84 -2.00
C ILE A 9 8.64 12.63 -1.64
N TYR A 10 8.71 13.92 -2.01
CA TYR A 10 9.89 14.77 -1.82
C TYR A 10 9.57 16.07 -1.06
N PRO A 11 9.17 16.00 0.23
CA PRO A 11 8.81 17.17 1.01
C PRO A 11 9.84 18.32 0.98
N LYS A 12 11.14 17.98 0.92
CA LYS A 12 12.23 18.98 0.86
C LYS A 12 12.15 19.86 -0.39
N ARG A 13 11.73 19.31 -1.54
CA ARG A 13 11.56 20.06 -2.80
C ARG A 13 10.39 21.04 -2.73
N HIS A 14 9.46 20.81 -1.81
CA HIS A 14 8.29 21.66 -1.56
C HIS A 14 8.45 22.53 -0.31
N HIS A 15 9.70 22.77 0.12
CA HIS A 15 10.04 23.62 1.26
C HIS A 15 9.43 23.19 2.62
N LEU A 16 8.97 21.94 2.74
CA LEU A 16 8.47 21.36 3.99
C LEU A 16 9.65 20.99 4.90
N THR A 17 10.21 21.99 5.58
CA THR A 17 11.42 21.89 6.41
C THR A 17 11.22 22.45 7.81
N GLY A 18 12.21 22.26 8.70
CA GLY A 18 12.17 22.75 10.08
C GLY A 18 10.93 22.28 10.86
N ASN A 19 10.11 23.23 11.30
CA ASN A 19 8.87 22.97 12.05
C ASN A 19 7.77 22.35 11.20
N ASN A 20 7.80 22.53 9.88
CA ASN A 20 6.84 21.96 8.93
C ASN A 20 7.32 20.63 8.31
N LYS A 21 8.49 20.15 8.74
CA LYS A 21 9.08 18.90 8.24
C LYS A 21 8.20 17.70 8.59
N PRO A 22 7.66 16.94 7.61
CA PRO A 22 6.83 15.78 7.88
C PRO A 22 7.66 14.64 8.47
N LEU A 23 6.97 13.71 9.13
CA LEU A 23 7.58 12.57 9.79
C LEU A 23 7.35 11.31 8.96
N ALA A 24 8.29 10.37 9.03
CA ALA A 24 8.19 9.10 8.31
C ALA A 24 8.47 7.89 9.21
N LEU A 25 7.80 6.80 8.90
CA LEU A 25 8.09 5.45 9.36
C LEU A 25 8.56 4.63 8.16
N VAL A 26 9.77 4.07 8.27
CA VAL A 26 10.33 3.22 7.23
C VAL A 26 10.02 1.76 7.57
N VAL A 27 9.18 1.14 6.76
CA VAL A 27 8.67 -0.23 6.94
C VAL A 27 9.14 -1.10 5.77
N HIS A 28 9.49 -2.35 6.05
CA HIS A 28 9.93 -3.30 5.04
C HIS A 28 8.98 -4.48 4.91
N SER A 29 8.97 -5.08 3.72
CA SER A 29 8.38 -6.41 3.55
C SER A 29 9.21 -7.44 4.33
N PRO A 30 8.58 -8.38 5.04
CA PRO A 30 9.29 -9.51 5.67
C PRO A 30 9.79 -10.54 4.66
N TYR A 31 9.35 -10.44 3.40
CA TYR A 31 9.61 -11.43 2.35
C TYR A 31 10.76 -11.02 1.41
N CYS A 32 11.35 -9.84 1.60
CA CYS A 32 12.49 -9.42 0.80
C CYS A 32 13.81 -9.93 1.39
N PHE A 33 14.65 -10.50 0.53
CA PHE A 33 16.01 -10.89 0.87
C PHE A 33 16.86 -9.62 1.05
N SER A 34 17.82 -9.66 1.98
CA SER A 34 18.66 -8.51 2.36
C SER A 34 19.64 -8.11 1.25
N ASP A 35 19.13 -7.54 0.18
CA ASP A 35 19.89 -6.94 -0.91
C ASP A 35 20.06 -5.43 -0.69
N ASN A 36 20.81 -4.76 -1.56
CA ASN A 36 21.04 -3.32 -1.39
C ASN A 36 19.76 -2.49 -1.52
N ALA A 37 18.75 -2.94 -2.27
CA ALA A 37 17.49 -2.23 -2.46
C ALA A 37 16.60 -2.23 -1.21
N THR A 38 16.82 -3.19 -0.31
CA THR A 38 16.02 -3.37 0.90
C THR A 38 16.79 -3.15 2.20
N LYS A 39 18.07 -2.74 2.11
CA LYS A 39 18.89 -2.40 3.28
C LYS A 39 18.31 -1.20 4.03
N PHE A 40 17.89 -1.46 5.27
CA PHE A 40 17.26 -0.46 6.14
C PHE A 40 18.07 0.84 6.25
N GLN A 41 19.39 0.78 6.45
CA GLN A 41 20.20 1.99 6.62
C GLN A 41 20.24 2.87 5.36
N LEU A 42 20.30 2.27 4.17
CA LEU A 42 20.30 3.01 2.90
C LEU A 42 18.93 3.68 2.68
N ASN A 43 17.85 2.93 2.93
CA ASN A 43 16.48 3.43 2.79
C ASN A 43 16.19 4.57 3.79
N MET A 44 16.73 4.47 5.01
CA MET A 44 16.67 5.54 6.00
C MET A 44 17.40 6.81 5.54
N GLU A 45 18.55 6.68 4.90
CA GLU A 45 19.28 7.83 4.34
C GLU A 45 18.51 8.47 3.19
N GLU A 46 17.98 7.65 2.27
CA GLU A 46 17.14 8.10 1.16
C GLU A 46 15.94 8.91 1.66
N VAL A 47 15.19 8.38 2.63
CA VAL A 47 14.02 9.05 3.22
C VAL A 47 14.39 10.37 3.92
N ARG A 48 15.56 10.44 4.57
CA ARG A 48 16.06 11.72 5.11
C ARG A 48 16.37 12.72 4.00
N ASN A 49 16.98 12.26 2.91
CA ASN A 49 17.34 13.08 1.75
C ASN A 49 16.11 13.62 1.02
N GLN A 50 15.01 12.84 0.98
CA GLN A 50 13.70 13.26 0.48
C GLN A 50 13.07 14.39 1.32
N GLY A 51 13.45 14.51 2.61
CA GLY A 51 13.02 15.60 3.48
C GLY A 51 12.26 15.18 4.74
N PHE A 52 12.21 13.89 5.07
CA PHE A 52 11.46 13.43 6.24
C PHE A 52 12.27 13.43 7.54
N GLY A 53 11.58 13.59 8.66
CA GLY A 53 12.08 13.25 9.99
C GLY A 53 11.71 11.80 10.30
N ILE A 54 12.69 10.92 10.52
CA ILE A 54 12.38 9.49 10.70
C ILE A 54 12.15 9.13 12.17
N LEU A 55 11.08 8.38 12.40
CA LEU A 55 10.59 8.00 13.73
C LEU A 55 11.21 6.70 14.26
N ASN A 56 11.37 5.67 13.42
CA ASN A 56 11.94 4.39 13.83
C ASN A 56 13.47 4.37 13.63
N LYS A 57 14.19 3.84 14.64
CA LYS A 57 15.66 3.66 14.59
C LYS A 57 16.09 2.24 14.24
N LYS A 58 15.16 1.29 14.36
CA LYS A 58 15.33 -0.11 14.01
C LYS A 58 14.44 -0.45 12.84
N GLN A 59 14.85 -1.45 12.07
CA GLN A 59 14.03 -2.01 11.01
C GLN A 59 12.73 -2.58 11.59
N ILE A 60 11.62 -2.25 10.94
CA ILE A 60 10.31 -2.79 11.25
C ILE A 60 9.76 -3.44 9.99
N THR A 61 9.15 -4.60 10.15
CA THR A 61 8.47 -5.35 9.11
C THR A 61 7.00 -5.50 9.49
N PHE A 62 6.11 -5.62 8.51
CA PHE A 62 4.68 -5.62 8.80
C PHE A 62 4.16 -6.93 9.44
N ASP A 63 5.00 -7.95 9.56
CA ASP A 63 4.71 -9.18 10.29
C ASP A 63 5.01 -9.10 11.79
N GLN A 64 5.55 -7.97 12.26
CA GLN A 64 5.87 -7.79 13.67
C GLN A 64 4.62 -7.71 14.54
N ASP A 65 4.68 -8.36 15.70
CA ASP A 65 3.67 -8.25 16.74
C ASP A 65 3.84 -7.00 17.63
N GLU A 66 2.91 -6.80 18.57
CA GLU A 66 2.91 -5.65 19.48
C GLU A 66 4.18 -5.56 20.35
N LYS A 67 4.71 -6.71 20.79
CA LYS A 67 5.89 -6.77 21.64
C LYS A 67 7.13 -6.37 20.86
N GLN A 68 7.27 -6.86 19.62
CA GLN A 68 8.36 -6.52 18.71
C GLN A 68 8.31 -5.04 18.33
N LEU A 69 7.12 -4.50 18.03
CA LEU A 69 6.93 -3.07 17.75
C LEU A 69 7.27 -2.19 18.96
N THR A 70 6.89 -2.61 20.17
CA THR A 70 7.20 -1.88 21.41
C THR A 70 8.71 -1.66 21.59
N ASN A 71 9.52 -2.64 21.19
CA ASN A 71 10.99 -2.60 21.25
C ASN A 71 11.65 -1.81 20.10
N SER A 72 10.89 -1.48 19.06
CA SER A 72 11.40 -0.92 17.80
C SER A 72 11.01 0.55 17.59
N ILE A 73 9.85 0.94 18.10
CA ILE A 73 9.32 2.29 17.99
C ILE A 73 8.81 2.78 19.35
N LYS A 74 8.98 4.08 19.62
CA LYS A 74 8.44 4.75 20.81
C LYS A 74 7.15 5.50 20.46
N PRO A 75 6.23 5.71 21.42
CA PRO A 75 5.06 6.54 21.17
C PRO A 75 5.49 7.97 20.88
N ILE A 76 4.72 8.67 20.05
CA ILE A 76 4.96 10.07 19.74
C ILE A 76 4.34 10.93 20.84
N ILE A 77 5.09 11.92 21.30
CA ILE A 77 4.58 12.94 22.24
C ILE A 77 4.09 14.12 21.40
N GLU A 78 2.79 14.40 21.44
CA GLU A 78 2.16 15.46 20.64
C GLU A 78 2.80 16.82 20.84
N SER A 79 3.16 17.18 22.08
CA SER A 79 3.82 18.46 22.39
C SER A 79 5.15 18.66 21.66
N LYS A 80 5.81 17.59 21.18
CA LYS A 80 7.06 17.65 20.43
C LYS A 80 6.89 17.58 18.92
N THR A 81 5.73 17.10 18.45
CA THR A 81 5.49 16.83 17.03
C THR A 81 4.40 17.69 16.42
N GLY A 82 3.56 18.32 17.23
CA GLY A 82 2.46 19.18 16.80
C GLY A 82 1.59 18.50 15.74
N ASN A 83 1.17 19.29 14.75
CA ASN A 83 0.30 18.85 13.66
C ASN A 83 1.06 18.31 12.43
N LYS A 84 2.30 17.85 12.61
CA LYS A 84 3.08 17.25 11.50
C LYS A 84 2.36 16.02 10.95
N SER A 85 2.31 15.90 9.63
CA SER A 85 1.82 14.71 8.95
C SER A 85 2.80 13.54 9.12
N ILE A 86 2.26 12.33 9.15
CA ILE A 86 3.02 11.08 9.23
C ILE A 86 2.83 10.28 7.96
N SER A 87 3.94 9.91 7.33
CA SER A 87 3.96 9.00 6.19
C SER A 87 4.53 7.63 6.60
N LEU A 88 3.91 6.55 6.16
CA LEU A 88 4.51 5.22 6.17
C LEU A 88 5.14 4.98 4.80
N ILE A 89 6.44 4.75 4.77
CA ILE A 89 7.19 4.46 3.54
C ILE A 89 7.54 2.98 3.55
N PHE A 90 6.89 2.24 2.66
CA PHE A 90 6.99 0.79 2.56
C PHE A 90 7.97 0.40 1.46
N TYR A 91 8.99 -0.37 1.81
CA TYR A 91 10.00 -0.90 0.89
C TYR A 91 9.78 -2.39 0.66
N SER A 92 9.70 -2.78 -0.61
CA SER A 92 9.57 -4.17 -1.04
C SER A 92 10.04 -4.31 -2.49
N HIS A 93 10.31 -5.53 -2.94
CA HIS A 93 10.49 -5.79 -4.36
C HIS A 93 9.15 -5.63 -5.09
N GLY A 94 9.20 -4.99 -6.25
CA GLY A 94 8.05 -4.86 -7.12
C GLY A 94 7.94 -6.10 -8.00
N LEU A 95 7.17 -7.10 -7.58
CA LEU A 95 6.64 -8.13 -8.47
C LEU A 95 5.15 -8.33 -8.12
N PRO A 96 4.23 -8.37 -9.11
CA PRO A 96 2.83 -8.67 -8.84
C PRO A 96 2.68 -9.98 -8.06
N GLY A 97 1.94 -9.95 -6.95
CA GLY A 97 1.79 -11.12 -6.07
C GLY A 97 2.80 -11.17 -4.91
N PHE A 98 3.92 -10.44 -5.00
CA PHE A 98 5.05 -10.54 -4.07
C PHE A 98 5.34 -9.20 -3.36
N LEU A 99 4.46 -8.20 -3.51
CA LEU A 99 4.65 -6.92 -2.85
C LEU A 99 4.36 -7.06 -1.35
N PHE A 100 3.23 -7.69 -1.03
CA PHE A 100 2.82 -8.05 0.33
C PHE A 100 2.76 -9.57 0.54
N GLY A 101 2.81 -10.39 -0.52
CA GLY A 101 2.78 -11.85 -0.42
C GLY A 101 4.14 -12.50 -0.17
N ASP A 102 4.12 -13.72 0.40
CA ASP A 102 5.28 -14.59 0.58
C ASP A 102 5.64 -15.39 -0.69
N ARG A 103 4.81 -15.29 -1.73
CA ARG A 103 4.91 -16.00 -3.01
C ARG A 103 4.13 -15.25 -4.08
N GLU A 104 4.46 -15.46 -5.34
CA GLU A 104 3.85 -14.77 -6.49
C GLU A 104 2.44 -15.31 -6.83
N THR A 105 1.47 -15.12 -5.93
CA THR A 105 0.04 -15.43 -6.17
C THR A 105 -0.88 -14.33 -5.65
N PHE A 106 -2.07 -14.23 -6.22
CA PHE A 106 -3.06 -13.22 -5.81
C PHE A 106 -3.58 -13.44 -4.39
N GLU A 107 -3.74 -14.70 -3.97
CA GLU A 107 -4.19 -15.05 -2.62
C GLU A 107 -3.17 -14.64 -1.56
N ALA A 108 -1.87 -14.85 -1.86
CA ALA A 108 -0.78 -14.47 -0.98
C ALA A 108 -0.71 -12.95 -0.83
N GLU A 109 -0.79 -12.22 -1.94
CA GLU A 109 -0.84 -10.75 -1.96
C GLU A 109 -2.04 -10.23 -1.17
N ALA A 110 -3.24 -10.76 -1.41
CA ALA A 110 -4.44 -10.34 -0.69
C ALA A 110 -4.36 -10.63 0.83
N LYS A 111 -3.78 -11.77 1.22
CA LYS A 111 -3.52 -12.10 2.62
C LYS A 111 -2.51 -11.13 3.23
N GLY A 112 -1.43 -10.84 2.51
CA GLY A 112 -0.40 -9.88 2.90
C GLY A 112 -0.95 -8.47 3.08
N ILE A 113 -1.78 -7.99 2.16
CA ILE A 113 -2.45 -6.69 2.25
C ILE A 113 -3.29 -6.62 3.53
N ARG A 114 -4.09 -7.65 3.85
CA ARG A 114 -4.87 -7.68 5.10
C ARG A 114 -3.98 -7.63 6.35
N GLN A 115 -2.87 -8.36 6.33
CA GLN A 115 -1.90 -8.32 7.42
C GLN A 115 -1.27 -6.92 7.56
N PHE A 116 -0.93 -6.29 6.44
CA PHE A 116 -0.40 -4.93 6.40
C PHE A 116 -1.40 -3.89 6.95
N VAL A 117 -2.69 -4.03 6.63
CA VAL A 117 -3.77 -3.19 7.21
C VAL A 117 -3.83 -3.32 8.73
N SER A 118 -3.81 -4.55 9.25
CA SER A 118 -3.76 -4.80 10.69
C SER A 118 -2.52 -4.20 11.34
N PHE A 119 -1.37 -4.33 10.68
CA PHE A 119 -0.11 -3.72 11.11
C PHE A 119 -0.18 -2.20 11.14
N VAL A 120 -0.77 -1.54 10.13
CA VAL A 120 -0.96 -0.08 10.11
C VAL A 120 -1.78 0.37 11.33
N ASN A 121 -2.87 -0.32 11.65
CA ASN A 121 -3.70 0.00 12.81
C ASN A 121 -2.96 -0.20 14.14
N LEU A 122 -2.18 -1.28 14.25
CA LEU A 122 -1.32 -1.52 15.40
C LEU A 122 -0.24 -0.44 15.55
N LEU A 123 0.37 -0.03 14.44
CA LEU A 123 1.39 1.00 14.39
C LEU A 123 0.82 2.38 14.77
N GLU A 124 -0.35 2.77 14.27
CA GLU A 124 -1.05 4.00 14.66
C GLU A 124 -1.34 4.03 16.17
N SER A 125 -1.80 2.90 16.73
CA SER A 125 -2.05 2.75 18.17
C SER A 125 -0.74 2.88 18.96
N ARG A 126 0.33 2.24 18.48
CA ARG A 126 1.65 2.26 19.10
C ARG A 126 2.28 3.66 19.14
N ILE A 127 2.11 4.44 18.08
CA ILE A 127 2.64 5.81 17.98
C ILE A 127 1.71 6.86 18.56
N ASN A 128 0.47 6.50 18.89
CA ASN A 128 -0.60 7.40 19.32
C ASN A 128 -0.86 8.53 18.31
N LYS A 129 -0.88 8.20 17.02
CA LYS A 129 -1.14 9.15 15.94
C LYS A 129 -1.55 8.44 14.66
N LYS A 130 -2.40 9.09 13.87
CA LYS A 130 -2.80 8.60 12.55
C LYS A 130 -1.68 8.74 11.52
N ILE A 131 -1.64 7.80 10.58
CA ILE A 131 -0.80 7.85 9.41
C ILE A 131 -1.62 8.49 8.29
N ASP A 132 -1.13 9.59 7.74
CA ASP A 132 -1.84 10.37 6.72
C ASP A 132 -1.56 9.82 5.31
N ASN A 133 -0.31 9.43 5.06
CA ASN A 133 0.14 8.94 3.75
C ASN A 133 0.80 7.57 3.86
N ILE A 134 0.62 6.74 2.84
CA ILE A 134 1.33 5.48 2.64
C ILE A 134 2.01 5.54 1.28
N ILE A 135 3.34 5.37 1.25
CA ILE A 135 4.14 5.38 0.01
C ILE A 135 4.66 3.96 -0.22
N LEU A 136 4.14 3.28 -1.24
CA LEU A 136 4.51 1.91 -1.60
C LEU A 136 5.70 1.93 -2.56
N ASN A 137 6.91 2.06 -2.02
CA ASN A 137 8.15 2.17 -2.78
C ASN A 137 8.56 0.83 -3.44
N ALA A 138 7.83 0.44 -4.49
CA ALA A 138 8.03 -0.78 -5.27
C ALA A 138 7.49 -0.63 -6.71
N CYS A 139 8.15 -1.24 -7.71
CA CYS A 139 7.94 -0.96 -9.14
C CYS A 139 6.56 -1.27 -9.75
N TYR A 140 5.63 -1.91 -9.05
CA TYR A 140 4.32 -2.27 -9.61
C TYR A 140 3.16 -2.00 -8.65
N SER A 141 3.39 -1.20 -7.62
CA SER A 141 2.42 -0.99 -6.55
C SER A 141 1.17 -0.21 -7.00
N ALA A 142 1.22 0.50 -8.12
CA ALA A 142 0.07 1.16 -8.77
C ALA A 142 -0.36 0.50 -10.10
N SER A 143 0.23 -0.62 -10.49
CA SER A 143 -0.13 -1.28 -11.76
C SER A 143 -1.44 -2.05 -11.63
N GLU A 144 -2.38 -1.83 -12.56
CA GLU A 144 -3.63 -2.58 -12.66
C GLU A 144 -3.65 -3.41 -13.95
N LEU A 145 -4.26 -4.59 -13.92
CA LEU A 145 -4.25 -5.53 -15.04
C LEU A 145 -5.63 -6.15 -15.24
N TYR A 146 -6.08 -6.26 -16.48
CA TYR A 146 -7.29 -7.02 -16.80
C TYR A 146 -6.93 -8.34 -17.47
N ASN A 147 -7.49 -9.43 -16.95
CA ASN A 147 -7.44 -10.74 -17.58
C ASN A 147 -8.75 -10.99 -18.35
N PRO A 148 -8.72 -10.92 -19.69
CA PRO A 148 -9.91 -11.14 -20.50
C PRO A 148 -10.40 -12.59 -20.49
N LYS A 149 -9.52 -13.59 -20.32
CA LYS A 149 -9.91 -15.00 -20.28
C LYS A 149 -10.71 -15.35 -19.04
N LEU A 150 -10.29 -14.84 -17.88
CA LEU A 150 -11.01 -15.04 -16.63
C LEU A 150 -12.09 -14.00 -16.38
N LYS A 151 -12.19 -12.96 -17.23
CA LYS A 151 -12.98 -11.74 -16.98
C LYS A 151 -12.71 -11.15 -15.59
N LYS A 152 -11.45 -11.21 -15.15
CA LYS A 152 -11.01 -10.77 -13.82
C LYS A 152 -10.17 -9.51 -13.94
N TYR A 153 -10.43 -8.53 -13.08
CA TYR A 153 -9.61 -7.33 -12.94
C TYR A 153 -8.72 -7.47 -11.70
N PHE A 154 -7.45 -7.17 -11.86
CA PHE A 154 -6.47 -7.08 -10.79
C PHE A 154 -6.25 -5.61 -10.48
N TYR A 155 -6.80 -5.18 -9.35
CA TYR A 155 -6.55 -3.86 -8.81
C TYR A 155 -5.13 -3.77 -8.30
N SER A 156 -4.56 -2.58 -8.42
CA SER A 156 -3.25 -2.30 -7.84
C SER A 156 -3.28 -2.46 -6.32
N PRO A 157 -2.18 -2.92 -5.70
CA PRO A 157 -2.07 -2.95 -4.24
C PRO A 157 -2.31 -1.58 -3.59
N ALA A 158 -1.90 -0.48 -4.24
CA ALA A 158 -2.17 0.88 -3.78
C ALA A 158 -3.67 1.19 -3.71
N ARG A 159 -4.43 0.87 -4.77
CA ARG A 159 -5.89 1.07 -4.76
C ARG A 159 -6.56 0.21 -3.69
N LEU A 160 -6.22 -1.07 -3.62
CA LEU A 160 -6.78 -1.97 -2.60
C LEU A 160 -6.52 -1.47 -1.18
N LEU A 161 -5.31 -1.00 -0.88
CA LEU A 161 -4.99 -0.41 0.41
C LEU A 161 -5.78 0.86 0.70
N SER A 162 -5.99 1.74 -0.29
CA SER A 162 -6.80 2.95 -0.10
C SER A 162 -8.26 2.66 0.21
N ILE A 163 -8.80 1.52 -0.25
CA ILE A 163 -10.15 1.05 0.11
C ILE A 163 -10.18 0.54 1.56
N LEU A 164 -9.16 -0.22 1.95
CA LEU A 164 -9.10 -0.88 3.25
C LEU A 164 -8.67 0.05 4.39
N LEU A 165 -8.04 1.17 4.06
CA LEU A 165 -7.59 2.20 5.00
C LEU A 165 -8.17 3.56 4.60
N PRO A 166 -9.48 3.79 4.79
CA PRO A 166 -10.14 4.99 4.33
C PRO A 166 -9.57 6.26 4.98
N GLY A 167 -9.60 7.36 4.23
CA GLY A 167 -9.03 8.66 4.62
C GLY A 167 -7.50 8.74 4.57
N LYS A 168 -6.82 7.70 4.07
CA LYS A 168 -5.37 7.72 3.83
C LYS A 168 -5.05 7.92 2.36
N LYS A 169 -4.00 8.70 2.11
CA LYS A 169 -3.42 8.90 0.78
C LYS A 169 -2.41 7.81 0.48
N VAL A 170 -2.70 6.95 -0.47
CA VAL A 170 -1.83 5.82 -0.86
C VAL A 170 -1.16 6.12 -2.19
N VAL A 171 0.15 6.31 -2.16
CA VAL A 171 0.98 6.52 -3.35
C VAL A 171 1.57 5.17 -3.77
N GLY A 172 1.32 4.78 -5.02
CA GLY A 172 1.98 3.64 -5.67
C GLY A 172 2.69 4.07 -6.94
N PHE A 173 3.47 3.16 -7.52
CA PHE A 173 4.29 3.41 -8.70
C PHE A 173 4.00 2.42 -9.83
N VAL A 174 4.15 2.91 -11.06
CA VAL A 174 4.01 2.19 -12.32
C VAL A 174 5.41 2.01 -12.89
N GLY A 175 5.92 0.78 -12.95
CA GLY A 175 7.18 0.37 -13.57
C GLY A 175 8.48 0.85 -12.90
N GLU A 176 8.45 1.86 -12.01
CA GLU A 176 9.65 2.45 -11.39
C GLU A 176 9.35 3.03 -10.00
N HIS A 177 10.03 2.56 -8.95
CA HIS A 177 9.85 3.11 -7.59
C HIS A 177 10.76 4.31 -7.31
N ALA A 178 10.54 5.03 -6.20
CA ALA A 178 11.21 6.30 -5.86
C ALA A 178 12.75 6.27 -5.80
N GLY A 179 13.34 5.08 -5.68
CA GLY A 179 14.78 4.85 -5.61
C GLY A 179 15.32 3.91 -6.68
N ALA A 180 14.53 3.56 -7.71
CA ALA A 180 14.91 2.58 -8.72
C ALA A 180 15.95 3.16 -9.70
N THR A 181 16.91 2.32 -10.10
CA THR A 181 17.87 2.63 -11.18
C THR A 181 17.40 2.10 -12.54
N VAL A 182 16.60 1.03 -12.50
CA VAL A 182 15.97 0.34 -13.62
C VAL A 182 14.50 0.74 -13.69
N THR A 183 14.01 0.96 -14.90
CA THR A 183 12.62 1.29 -15.17
C THR A 183 12.03 0.19 -16.03
N HIS A 184 10.75 -0.11 -15.82
CA HIS A 184 9.98 -1.00 -16.68
C HIS A 184 8.78 -0.26 -17.27
N ILE A 185 8.91 1.05 -17.48
CA ILE A 185 7.85 1.91 -17.99
C ILE A 185 7.95 1.97 -19.51
N TYR A 186 6.81 1.81 -20.16
CA TYR A 186 6.66 1.82 -21.61
C TYR A 186 5.61 2.84 -21.99
N LYS A 187 5.90 3.58 -23.06
CA LYS A 187 4.94 4.47 -23.71
C LYS A 187 4.50 3.82 -25.03
N LYS A 188 3.20 3.93 -25.35
CA LYS A 188 2.69 3.52 -26.65
C LYS A 188 2.97 4.62 -27.67
N GLU A 189 3.72 4.28 -28.71
CA GLU A 189 4.01 5.14 -29.85
C GLU A 189 3.49 4.45 -31.12
N ASN A 190 2.40 4.97 -31.69
CA ASN A 190 1.67 4.33 -32.79
C ASN A 190 1.22 2.90 -32.39
N GLN A 191 1.73 1.87 -33.08
CA GLN A 191 1.46 0.45 -32.80
C GLN A 191 2.55 -0.22 -31.94
N ASN A 192 3.62 0.49 -31.59
CA ASN A 192 4.76 -0.06 -30.85
C ASN A 192 4.81 0.46 -29.40
N PHE A 193 5.58 -0.23 -28.57
CA PHE A 193 5.90 0.19 -27.20
C PHE A 193 7.39 0.44 -27.08
N SER A 194 7.77 1.61 -26.57
CA SER A 194 9.16 1.97 -26.30
C SER A 194 9.35 2.16 -24.79
N GLU A 195 10.45 1.61 -24.26
CA GLU A 195 10.81 1.80 -22.85
C GLU A 195 11.24 3.25 -22.63
N ILE A 196 10.70 3.86 -21.58
CA ILE A 196 10.98 5.25 -21.21
C ILE A 196 11.44 5.33 -19.76
N LYS A 197 12.29 6.32 -19.47
CA LYS A 197 12.71 6.64 -18.10
C LYS A 197 12.02 7.91 -17.64
N LEU A 198 11.29 7.83 -16.53
CA LEU A 198 10.58 8.97 -15.95
C LEU A 198 11.20 9.35 -14.60
N LYS A 199 10.88 10.56 -14.13
CA LYS A 199 11.10 10.87 -12.70
C LYS A 199 10.06 10.09 -11.89
N PRO A 200 10.39 9.56 -10.70
CA PRO A 200 9.46 8.70 -9.97
C PRO A 200 8.08 9.32 -9.67
N HIS A 201 8.00 10.63 -9.40
CA HIS A 201 6.70 11.29 -9.19
C HIS A 201 5.82 11.36 -10.45
N LEU A 202 6.41 11.27 -11.65
CA LEU A 202 5.68 11.21 -12.92
C LEU A 202 5.20 9.78 -13.24
N ALA A 203 5.83 8.78 -12.63
CA ALA A 203 5.46 7.36 -12.72
C ALA A 203 4.57 6.90 -11.56
N ALA A 204 4.10 7.83 -10.73
CA ALA A 204 3.35 7.53 -9.52
C ALA A 204 1.86 7.88 -9.67
N MET A 205 1.04 7.15 -8.91
CA MET A 205 -0.38 7.39 -8.78
C MET A 205 -0.74 7.58 -7.31
N LEU A 206 -1.69 8.46 -7.04
CA LEU A 206 -2.25 8.68 -5.72
C LEU A 206 -3.68 8.16 -5.68
N PHE A 207 -3.95 7.29 -4.72
CA PHE A 207 -5.28 6.78 -4.42
C PHE A 207 -5.76 7.23 -3.05
N GLU A 208 -7.06 7.51 -2.94
CA GLU A 208 -7.75 7.82 -1.68
C GLU A 208 -9.16 7.23 -1.75
N ASP A 209 -9.56 6.47 -0.73
CA ASP A 209 -10.88 5.81 -0.65
C ASP A 209 -11.25 4.96 -1.90
N GLY A 210 -10.24 4.35 -2.52
CA GLY A 210 -10.38 3.54 -3.74
C GLY A 210 -10.42 4.33 -5.05
N GLN A 211 -10.38 5.66 -5.00
CA GLN A 211 -10.42 6.53 -6.18
C GLN A 211 -9.02 7.00 -6.58
N GLU A 212 -8.79 7.13 -7.89
CA GLU A 212 -7.61 7.80 -8.44
C GLU A 212 -7.73 9.31 -8.26
N ILE A 213 -6.85 9.91 -7.45
CA ILE A 213 -6.84 11.35 -7.20
C ILE A 213 -5.86 12.06 -8.14
N ILE A 214 -4.67 11.48 -8.33
CA ILE A 214 -3.64 11.98 -9.24
C ILE A 214 -3.05 10.79 -9.99
N LYS A 215 -2.87 10.93 -11.30
CA LYS A 215 -2.28 9.92 -12.18
C LYS A 215 -1.39 10.58 -13.25
N PRO A 216 -0.52 9.80 -13.91
CA PRO A 216 0.25 10.30 -15.05
C PRO A 216 -0.66 10.89 -16.14
N ASP A 217 -0.21 11.96 -16.78
CA ASP A 217 -0.96 12.67 -17.82
C ASP A 217 -1.24 11.79 -19.05
N GLU A 218 -0.32 10.87 -19.33
CA GLU A 218 -0.43 9.87 -20.39
C GLU A 218 -0.51 8.46 -19.79
N PRO A 219 -1.24 7.52 -20.43
CA PRO A 219 -1.23 6.12 -20.01
C PRO A 219 0.19 5.55 -20.03
N LEU A 220 0.66 5.13 -18.86
CA LEU A 220 1.92 4.41 -18.71
C LEU A 220 1.65 2.91 -18.70
N TYR A 221 2.48 2.18 -19.42
CA TYR A 221 2.43 0.73 -19.47
C TYR A 221 3.64 0.18 -18.74
N CYS A 222 3.48 -0.98 -18.11
CA CYS A 222 4.63 -1.77 -17.71
C CYS A 222 4.73 -2.94 -18.66
N LEU A 223 5.94 -3.36 -19.06
CA LEU A 223 6.08 -4.71 -19.59
C LEU A 223 5.56 -5.62 -18.48
N GLY A 224 4.40 -6.21 -18.74
CA GLY A 224 3.94 -7.32 -17.94
C GLY A 224 5.05 -8.33 -18.01
N TYR A 225 5.86 -8.41 -16.94
CA TYR A 225 6.54 -9.65 -16.64
C TYR A 225 5.50 -10.71 -16.92
N MET A 226 5.86 -11.61 -17.84
CA MET A 226 5.22 -12.90 -17.98
C MET A 226 4.84 -13.29 -16.57
N LEU A 227 3.54 -13.20 -16.29
CA LEU A 227 2.94 -13.68 -15.07
C LEU A 227 3.68 -14.98 -14.78
N PRO A 228 4.38 -15.10 -13.63
CA PRO A 228 5.18 -16.28 -13.34
C PRO A 228 4.33 -17.52 -13.64
N ASN A 229 4.92 -18.62 -14.12
CA ASN A 229 4.13 -19.74 -14.68
C ASN A 229 2.97 -20.20 -13.77
N SER A 230 3.06 -19.95 -12.45
CA SER A 230 1.98 -20.02 -11.45
C SER A 230 0.73 -19.19 -11.79
N ILE A 231 0.89 -17.91 -12.15
CA ILE A 231 -0.21 -17.02 -12.57
C ILE A 231 -0.54 -17.23 -14.07
N LYS A 232 0.42 -17.61 -14.90
CA LYS A 232 0.22 -17.93 -16.33
C LYS A 232 -0.70 -19.14 -16.57
N ASN A 233 -0.73 -20.10 -15.65
CA ASN A 233 -1.68 -21.22 -15.70
C ASN A 233 -3.13 -20.78 -15.44
N GLU A 234 -3.35 -19.58 -14.92
CA GLU A 234 -4.66 -18.93 -14.82
C GLU A 234 -4.90 -17.89 -15.95
N ILE A 235 -3.85 -17.48 -16.65
CA ILE A 235 -3.88 -16.41 -17.65
C ILE A 235 -3.14 -16.88 -18.90
N SER A 236 -3.74 -17.79 -19.66
CA SER A 236 -3.22 -18.10 -21.00
C SER A 236 -3.54 -16.93 -21.95
N PHE A 237 -2.78 -16.78 -23.02
CA PHE A 237 -2.68 -15.58 -23.86
C PHE A 237 -3.50 -15.69 -25.17
N HIS A 238 -3.87 -14.57 -25.80
CA HIS A 238 -3.83 -14.33 -27.26
C HIS A 238 -4.00 -12.82 -27.56
N GLY A 239 -3.17 -12.33 -28.48
CA GLY A 239 -2.77 -10.93 -28.68
C GLY A 239 -3.70 -10.04 -29.52
N GLU A 240 -5.00 -10.32 -29.62
CA GLU A 240 -5.90 -9.53 -30.50
C GLU A 240 -6.90 -8.63 -29.75
N PHE A 241 -6.89 -8.63 -28.41
CA PHE A 241 -7.91 -7.91 -27.62
C PHE A 241 -7.54 -6.47 -27.24
N PHE A 242 -6.27 -6.05 -27.40
CA PHE A 242 -5.79 -4.72 -27.01
C PHE A 242 -6.42 -3.57 -27.82
N GLU A 243 -6.89 -3.84 -29.04
CA GLU A 243 -7.63 -2.87 -29.87
C GLU A 243 -9.07 -2.65 -29.36
N SER A 244 -9.71 -3.67 -28.79
CA SER A 244 -11.12 -3.59 -28.34
C SER A 244 -11.30 -2.83 -27.01
N ILE A 245 -10.32 -2.90 -26.10
CA ILE A 245 -10.34 -2.17 -24.82
C ILE A 245 -10.15 -0.66 -25.05
N LEU A 246 -9.37 -0.25 -26.05
CA LEU A 246 -9.22 1.16 -26.40
C LEU A 246 -10.51 1.78 -26.96
N GLN A 247 -11.34 0.99 -27.66
CA GLN A 247 -12.65 1.44 -28.11
C GLN A 247 -13.70 1.50 -27.00
N GLN A 248 -13.64 0.60 -26.00
CA GLN A 248 -14.62 0.59 -24.89
C GLN A 248 -14.33 1.65 -23.81
N ASN A 249 -13.06 2.01 -23.59
CA ASN A 249 -12.71 3.10 -22.66
C ASN A 249 -13.10 4.50 -23.16
N GLN A 250 -13.50 4.66 -24.43
CA GLN A 250 -14.06 5.92 -24.94
C GLN A 250 -15.54 6.12 -24.59
N GLN A 251 -16.22 5.12 -24.02
CA GLN A 251 -17.66 5.18 -23.74
C GLN A 251 -18.05 5.31 -22.26
N GLY A 252 -17.09 5.45 -21.33
CA GLY A 252 -17.39 5.97 -19.99
C GLY A 252 -18.35 5.15 -19.11
N GLU A 253 -18.65 3.90 -19.45
CA GLU A 253 -19.53 3.05 -18.65
C GLU A 253 -18.80 1.79 -18.19
N LEU A 254 -18.41 1.76 -16.91
CA LEU A 254 -18.34 0.54 -16.10
C LEU A 254 -18.28 0.93 -14.61
N ILE A 255 -19.45 1.31 -14.09
CA ILE A 255 -19.75 1.25 -12.65
C ILE A 255 -20.77 0.12 -12.50
N LEU A 256 -20.55 -0.78 -11.54
CA LEU A 256 -21.57 -1.51 -10.72
C LEU A 256 -21.37 -3.02 -10.42
N PRO A 257 -20.63 -3.89 -11.13
CA PRO A 257 -20.56 -5.29 -10.69
C PRO A 257 -19.55 -5.57 -9.55
N GLN A 258 -18.60 -4.67 -9.28
CA GLN A 258 -17.46 -4.94 -8.38
C GLN A 258 -17.67 -4.53 -6.91
N ILE A 259 -18.79 -3.88 -6.58
CA ILE A 259 -19.13 -3.50 -5.19
C ILE A 259 -19.44 -4.74 -4.32
N LYS A 260 -19.86 -5.87 -4.92
CA LYS A 260 -20.13 -7.11 -4.17
C LYS A 260 -18.87 -7.79 -3.61
N LEU A 261 -17.71 -7.63 -4.26
CA LEU A 261 -16.45 -8.16 -3.73
C LEU A 261 -15.95 -7.32 -2.53
N ILE A 262 -16.18 -6.01 -2.56
CA ILE A 262 -15.86 -5.08 -1.47
C ILE A 262 -16.83 -5.28 -0.27
N ALA A 263 -18.10 -5.58 -0.52
CA ALA A 263 -19.07 -5.89 0.52
C ALA A 263 -18.73 -7.17 1.30
N ASN A 264 -18.29 -8.24 0.60
CA ASN A 264 -17.87 -9.48 1.26
C ASN A 264 -16.59 -9.32 2.09
N ILE A 265 -15.66 -8.44 1.68
CA ILE A 265 -14.46 -8.12 2.47
C ILE A 265 -14.84 -7.34 3.75
N LYS A 266 -15.86 -6.47 3.70
CA LYS A 266 -16.36 -5.76 4.89
C LYS A 266 -17.10 -6.69 5.86
N GLU A 267 -17.92 -7.62 5.37
CA GLU A 267 -18.66 -8.57 6.22
C GLU A 267 -17.75 -9.54 6.99
N ASP A 268 -16.67 -10.02 6.37
CA ASP A 268 -15.67 -10.88 7.04
C ASP A 268 -14.87 -10.12 8.13
N MET A 269 -14.71 -8.80 8.00
CA MET A 269 -14.07 -7.97 9.02
C MET A 269 -15.01 -7.65 10.20
N THR A 270 -16.32 -7.53 9.98
CA THR A 270 -17.29 -7.38 11.09
C THR A 270 -17.52 -8.68 11.87
N ASN A 271 -17.40 -9.84 11.23
CA ASN A 271 -17.59 -11.15 11.88
C ASN A 271 -16.34 -11.66 12.63
N SER A 272 -15.15 -11.18 12.27
CA SER A 272 -13.92 -11.46 13.03
C SER A 272 -13.74 -10.59 14.29
N CYS A 273 -14.53 -9.50 14.42
CA CYS A 273 -14.53 -8.64 15.61
C CYS A 273 -15.68 -8.92 16.61
N SER A 274 -16.64 -9.81 16.31
CA SER A 274 -17.85 -10.00 17.14
C SER A 274 -17.97 -11.34 17.88
N VAL A 275 -16.96 -12.21 17.85
CA VAL A 275 -16.98 -13.47 18.65
C VAL A 275 -15.98 -13.42 19.80
N LYS A 276 -16.43 -12.85 20.93
CA LYS A 276 -16.26 -13.35 22.32
C LYS A 276 -16.83 -12.32 23.31
N ASN A 277 -18.15 -12.32 23.48
CA ASN A 277 -18.80 -11.93 24.74
C ASN A 277 -20.29 -12.26 24.74
N SER A 278 -20.63 -13.53 25.02
CA SER A 278 -21.83 -13.96 25.75
C SER A 278 -21.60 -15.46 26.04
N LYS A 279 -21.78 -16.03 27.22
CA LYS A 279 -22.71 -15.85 28.33
C LYS A 279 -21.92 -16.29 29.58
N THR A 280 -22.01 -15.66 30.74
CA THR A 280 -23.17 -15.77 31.64
C THR A 280 -23.15 -14.65 32.69
N SER A 281 -24.23 -13.89 32.77
CA SER A 281 -24.63 -13.21 34.00
C SER A 281 -25.93 -13.86 34.47
N LYS A 282 -25.92 -14.40 35.69
CA LYS A 282 -27.09 -14.41 36.56
C LYS A 282 -26.63 -13.96 37.94
N VAL A 283 -27.07 -12.74 38.27
CA VAL A 283 -26.95 -12.07 39.56
C VAL A 283 -28.01 -12.63 40.51
N LEU A 284 -27.74 -12.47 41.82
CA LEU A 284 -28.59 -12.56 43.03
C LEU A 284 -28.10 -13.69 43.96
N SER A 285 -27.84 -13.50 45.25
CA SER A 285 -28.14 -12.41 46.19
C SER A 285 -27.33 -12.61 47.47
N LEU A 286 -27.06 -11.51 48.18
CA LEU A 286 -26.50 -11.48 49.53
C LEU A 286 -27.42 -12.16 50.56
N SER A 287 -26.86 -12.95 51.48
CA SER A 287 -27.24 -12.94 52.89
C SER A 287 -26.17 -13.59 53.77
N LYS A 288 -25.78 -12.86 54.82
CA LYS A 288 -24.96 -13.28 55.96
C LYS A 288 -25.53 -14.52 56.64
N VAL A 289 -24.68 -15.44 57.09
CA VAL A 289 -24.80 -16.15 58.38
C VAL A 289 -23.38 -16.53 58.86
N ASN A 290 -22.93 -15.93 59.96
CA ASN A 290 -21.91 -16.51 60.84
C ASN A 290 -22.53 -17.69 61.57
N ILE A 291 -21.76 -18.75 61.87
CA ILE A 291 -21.77 -19.47 63.16
C ILE A 291 -20.59 -20.47 63.18
N SER A 292 -19.81 -20.34 64.26
CA SER A 292 -18.83 -21.26 64.91
C SER A 292 -17.77 -21.96 64.07
#